data_AF-A0A9D1G2K4-F1
#
_entry.id   AF-A0A9D1G2K4-F1
#
_cell.length_a   1.000
_cell.length_b   1.000
_cell.length_c   1.000
_cell.angle_alpha   90.00
_cell.angle_beta   90.00
_cell.angle_gamma   90.00
#
_symmetry.space_group_name_H-M   'P 1'
#
loop_
_entity.id
_entity.type
_entity.pdbx_description
1 polymer ?
#
loop_
_entity_poly.entity_id
_entity_poly.type
_entity_poly.pdbx_seq_one_letter_code
_entity_poly.pdbx_strand_id
1 'polypeptide(L)'
;MLIIWLAVGGVCAYAQESVPVFNDILFENGKDALWLVASGDYELALSLLDLAGGAPSAEDFELFITSNFPSIADGMVQYEVAVAYYDPAIAMWTLAIPVEEPKEEDIETFVLFSQDGNRFSGCGYMPWGDVEAQCENLYDVIWNVEYQPEDMLVMVDDANL
;
A
#
# COMPACT_ATOMS: atom_id res chain seq x y z
N MET A 1 36.92 -47.14 -19.39
CA MET A 1 35.76 -47.18 -18.46
C MET A 1 36.12 -46.31 -17.28
N LEU A 2 35.59 -45.08 -17.25
CA LEU A 2 35.84 -44.09 -16.20
C LEU A 2 34.45 -43.70 -15.67
N ILE A 3 34.15 -44.06 -14.43
CA ILE A 3 32.88 -43.76 -13.78
C ILE A 3 33.05 -42.41 -13.09
N ILE A 4 32.36 -41.38 -13.59
CA ILE A 4 32.27 -40.08 -12.93
C ILE A 4 30.97 -40.08 -12.12
N TRP A 5 31.11 -39.97 -10.80
CA TRP A 5 29.98 -39.76 -9.90
C TRP A 5 29.44 -38.34 -10.10
N LEU A 6 28.25 -38.22 -10.69
CA LEU A 6 27.50 -36.96 -10.69
C LEU A 6 26.86 -36.78 -9.31
N ALA A 7 27.38 -35.80 -8.58
CA ALA A 7 26.77 -35.32 -7.35
C ALA A 7 25.32 -34.89 -7.62
N VAL A 8 24.41 -35.35 -6.76
CA VAL A 8 23.03 -34.88 -6.68
C VAL A 8 23.09 -33.43 -6.18
N GLY A 9 23.26 -32.50 -7.12
CA GLY A 9 22.96 -31.09 -6.91
C GLY A 9 21.45 -30.94 -7.03
N GLY A 10 20.75 -30.94 -5.90
CA GLY A 10 19.36 -30.52 -5.84
C GLY A 10 19.26 -29.11 -6.41
N VAL A 11 18.77 -29.00 -7.63
CA VAL A 11 18.34 -27.71 -8.17
C VAL A 11 17.06 -27.39 -7.40
N CYS A 12 17.17 -26.56 -6.37
CA CYS A 12 16.01 -25.83 -5.88
C CYS A 12 15.51 -25.02 -7.09
N ALA A 13 14.52 -25.57 -7.78
CA ALA A 13 13.70 -24.78 -8.68
C ALA A 13 12.94 -23.80 -7.79
N TYR A 14 13.56 -22.66 -7.50
CA TYR A 14 12.81 -21.48 -7.11
C TYR A 14 11.92 -21.19 -8.32
N ALA A 15 10.65 -21.57 -8.22
CA ALA A 15 9.64 -21.02 -9.10
C ALA A 15 9.79 -19.51 -8.94
N GLN A 16 10.21 -18.83 -10.00
CA GLN A 16 10.14 -17.39 -10.08
C GLN A 16 8.65 -17.08 -10.14
N GLU A 17 8.02 -16.99 -8.98
CA GLU A 17 6.64 -16.52 -8.86
C GLU A 17 6.69 -15.09 -9.36
N SER A 18 6.23 -14.92 -10.61
CA SER A 18 6.21 -13.62 -11.25
C SER A 18 5.34 -12.71 -10.42
N VAL A 19 5.89 -11.57 -10.00
CA VAL A 19 5.14 -10.52 -9.31
C VAL A 19 3.86 -10.24 -10.12
N PRO A 20 2.66 -10.38 -9.52
CA PRO A 20 1.42 -10.15 -10.23
C PRO A 20 1.36 -8.69 -10.69
N VAL A 21 0.85 -8.43 -11.89
CA VAL A 21 0.69 -7.07 -12.40
C VAL A 21 -0.36 -6.35 -11.56
N PHE A 22 0.00 -5.18 -11.01
CA PHE A 22 -0.94 -4.33 -10.32
C PHE A 22 -1.83 -3.57 -11.31
N ASN A 23 -3.13 -3.60 -11.11
CA ASN A 23 -4.10 -2.94 -11.97
C ASN A 23 -4.36 -1.51 -11.49
N ASP A 24 -4.04 -0.53 -12.33
CA ASP A 24 -4.12 0.89 -11.99
C ASP A 24 -5.52 1.35 -11.57
N ILE A 25 -6.60 0.65 -11.96
CA ILE A 25 -7.97 0.97 -11.51
C ILE A 25 -8.12 0.86 -9.99
N LEU A 26 -7.28 0.06 -9.34
CA LEU A 26 -7.29 -0.07 -7.89
C LEU A 26 -6.90 1.24 -7.19
N PHE A 27 -6.09 2.09 -7.81
CA PHE A 27 -5.81 3.41 -7.25
C PHE A 27 -7.07 4.28 -7.19
N GLU A 28 -7.84 4.34 -8.27
CA GLU A 28 -9.09 5.11 -8.33
C GLU A 28 -10.10 4.56 -7.32
N ASN A 29 -10.33 3.24 -7.34
CA ASN A 29 -11.25 2.59 -6.40
C ASN A 29 -10.87 2.83 -4.93
N GLY A 30 -9.57 2.77 -4.60
CA GLY A 30 -9.09 3.00 -3.24
C GLY A 30 -9.29 4.44 -2.78
N LYS A 31 -8.99 5.41 -3.65
CA LYS A 31 -9.15 6.84 -3.35
C LYS A 31 -10.63 7.24 -3.22
N ASP A 32 -11.47 6.74 -4.12
CA ASP A 32 -12.93 6.95 -4.05
C ASP A 32 -13.53 6.29 -2.80
N ALA A 33 -13.05 5.10 -2.41
CA ALA A 33 -13.48 4.46 -1.18
C ALA A 33 -13.11 5.30 0.05
N LEU A 34 -11.91 5.89 0.10
CA LEU A 34 -11.51 6.78 1.18
C LEU A 34 -12.38 8.05 1.23
N TRP A 35 -12.72 8.62 0.08
CA TRP A 35 -13.64 9.77 0.00
C TRP A 35 -15.05 9.43 0.49
N LEU A 36 -15.57 8.25 0.13
CA LEU A 36 -16.86 7.75 0.62
C LEU A 36 -16.84 7.52 2.14
N VAL A 37 -15.74 6.96 2.65
CA VAL A 37 -15.50 6.82 4.10
C VAL A 37 -15.54 8.19 4.79
N ALA A 38 -14.85 9.20 4.25
CA ALA A 38 -14.86 10.55 4.80
C ALA A 38 -16.25 11.22 4.76
N SER A 39 -17.09 10.80 3.82
CA SER A 39 -18.49 11.25 3.69
C SER A 39 -19.47 10.48 4.58
N GLY A 40 -19.02 9.40 5.23
CA GLY A 40 -19.84 8.51 6.06
C GLY A 40 -20.60 7.42 5.30
N ASP A 41 -20.36 7.27 3.99
CA ASP A 41 -21.04 6.28 3.13
C ASP A 41 -20.31 4.92 3.12
N TYR A 42 -20.21 4.28 4.29
CA TYR A 42 -19.44 3.04 4.49
C TYR A 42 -19.94 1.85 3.65
N GLU A 43 -21.25 1.73 3.42
CA GLU A 43 -21.81 0.67 2.57
C GLU A 43 -21.32 0.78 1.12
N LEU A 44 -21.30 2.01 0.59
CA LEU A 44 -20.86 2.25 -0.78
C LEU A 44 -19.34 2.10 -0.91
N ALA A 45 -18.58 2.54 0.11
CA ALA A 45 -17.14 2.31 0.18
C ALA A 45 -16.80 0.81 0.12
N LEU A 46 -17.48 -0.02 0.93
CA LEU A 46 -17.28 -1.48 0.91
C LEU A 46 -17.68 -2.11 -0.42
N SER A 47 -18.77 -1.63 -1.04
CA SER A 47 -19.17 -2.10 -2.36
C SER A 47 -18.14 -1.77 -3.44
N LEU A 48 -17.45 -0.63 -3.33
CA LEU A 48 -16.43 -0.21 -4.28
C LEU A 48 -15.11 -0.98 -4.08
N LEU A 49 -14.73 -1.23 -2.83
CA LEU A 49 -13.54 -2.02 -2.49
C LEU A 49 -13.66 -3.48 -2.93
N ASP A 50 -14.89 -4.02 -2.99
CA ASP A 50 -15.19 -5.36 -3.48
C ASP A 50 -14.26 -6.43 -2.87
N LEU A 51 -14.19 -6.51 -1.54
CA LEU A 51 -13.19 -7.34 -0.85
C LEU A 51 -13.41 -8.85 -1.09
N ALA A 52 -12.39 -9.53 -1.64
CA ALA A 52 -12.46 -10.94 -2.01
C ALA A 52 -12.62 -11.91 -0.82
N GLY A 53 -12.16 -11.52 0.38
CA GLY A 53 -12.22 -12.33 1.60
C GLY A 53 -13.58 -12.35 2.30
N GLY A 54 -14.60 -11.68 1.72
CA GLY A 54 -15.87 -11.39 2.37
C GLY A 54 -15.81 -10.01 3.03
N ALA A 55 -16.67 -9.10 2.58
CA ALA A 55 -16.75 -7.77 3.14
C ALA A 55 -17.29 -7.82 4.60
N PRO A 56 -16.71 -7.03 5.53
CA PRO A 56 -17.31 -6.84 6.84
C PRO A 56 -18.68 -6.18 6.73
N SER A 57 -19.42 -6.13 7.84
CA SER A 57 -20.61 -5.28 7.90
C SER A 57 -20.20 -3.80 7.83
N ALA A 58 -21.12 -2.93 7.38
CA ALA A 58 -20.86 -1.49 7.36
C ALA A 58 -20.62 -0.93 8.78
N GLU A 59 -21.31 -1.46 9.80
CA GLU A 59 -21.11 -1.07 11.21
C GLU A 59 -19.72 -1.46 11.72
N ASP A 60 -19.23 -2.67 11.40
CA ASP A 60 -17.88 -3.09 11.79
C ASP A 60 -16.82 -2.26 11.07
N PHE A 61 -17.07 -1.91 9.81
CA PHE A 61 -16.16 -1.08 9.03
C PHE A 61 -16.13 0.36 9.55
N GLU A 62 -17.29 0.96 9.86
CA GLU A 62 -17.39 2.26 10.52
C GLU A 62 -16.63 2.27 11.85
N LEU A 63 -16.79 1.23 12.68
CA LEU A 63 -16.08 1.12 13.94
C LEU A 63 -14.56 1.05 13.74
N PHE A 64 -14.11 0.29 12.74
CA PHE A 64 -12.70 0.24 12.36
C PHE A 64 -12.18 1.62 11.93
N ILE A 65 -12.90 2.32 11.05
CA ILE A 65 -12.50 3.65 10.58
C ILE A 65 -12.42 4.62 11.76
N THR A 66 -13.50 4.77 12.52
CA THR A 66 -13.58 5.75 13.62
C THR A 66 -12.60 5.47 14.76
N SER A 67 -12.14 4.23 14.92
CA SER A 67 -11.15 3.87 15.95
C SER A 67 -9.70 4.12 15.52
N ASN A 68 -9.40 4.07 14.22
CA ASN A 68 -8.03 4.13 13.71
C ASN A 68 -7.73 5.42 12.94
N PHE A 69 -8.75 6.13 12.46
CA PHE A 69 -8.62 7.33 11.64
C PHE A 69 -9.38 8.51 12.24
N PRO A 70 -9.02 8.99 13.44
CA PRO A 70 -9.67 10.15 14.03
C PRO A 70 -9.60 11.40 13.14
N SER A 71 -8.58 11.53 12.28
CA SER A 71 -8.42 12.70 11.41
C SER A 71 -9.46 12.76 10.27
N ILE A 72 -10.02 11.62 9.86
CA ILE A 72 -11.10 11.57 8.86
C ILE A 72 -12.37 12.31 9.33
N ALA A 73 -12.60 12.39 10.65
CA ALA A 73 -13.78 13.07 11.21
C ALA A 73 -13.85 14.57 10.86
N ASP A 74 -12.71 15.18 10.50
CA ASP A 74 -12.63 16.58 10.06
C ASP A 74 -13.07 16.78 8.59
N GLY A 75 -13.38 15.69 7.88
CA GLY A 75 -14.20 15.67 6.66
C GLY A 75 -13.47 16.00 5.36
N MET A 76 -12.15 16.18 5.38
CA MET A 76 -11.34 16.39 4.18
C MET A 76 -10.22 15.36 4.13
N VAL A 77 -10.23 14.54 3.07
CA VAL A 77 -9.14 13.61 2.76
C VAL A 77 -8.43 14.07 1.49
N GLN A 78 -7.11 13.86 1.43
CA GLN A 78 -6.36 14.09 0.20
C GLN A 78 -6.71 13.04 -0.86
N TYR A 79 -6.54 13.39 -2.14
CA TYR A 79 -6.90 12.52 -3.27
C TYR A 79 -5.75 12.34 -4.28
N GLU A 80 -4.61 12.96 -4.05
CA GLU A 80 -3.52 13.03 -5.02
C GLU A 80 -2.51 11.91 -4.83
N VAL A 81 -1.99 11.75 -3.62
CA VAL A 81 -0.93 10.80 -3.29
C VAL A 81 -1.50 9.41 -3.02
N ALA A 82 -0.90 8.42 -3.67
CA ALA A 82 -1.08 7.01 -3.36
C ALA A 82 0.10 6.22 -3.93
N VAL A 83 0.50 5.16 -3.22
CA VAL A 83 1.59 4.28 -3.63
C VAL A 83 1.17 2.83 -3.51
N ALA A 84 1.48 2.02 -4.51
CA ALA A 84 1.35 0.57 -4.44
C ALA A 84 2.74 -0.06 -4.40
N TYR A 85 2.96 -1.02 -3.51
CA TYR A 85 4.23 -1.75 -3.42
C TYR A 85 4.00 -3.24 -3.17
N TYR A 86 4.89 -4.08 -3.69
CA TYR A 86 4.80 -5.53 -3.56
C TYR A 86 5.81 -6.08 -2.55
N ASP A 87 5.30 -6.82 -1.56
CA ASP A 87 6.14 -7.59 -0.64
C ASP A 87 6.24 -9.06 -1.11
N PRO A 88 7.40 -9.50 -1.63
CA PRO A 88 7.60 -10.87 -2.08
C PRO A 88 7.68 -11.89 -0.94
N ALA A 89 7.91 -11.48 0.31
CA ALA A 89 7.97 -12.39 1.45
C ALA A 89 6.59 -12.94 1.81
N ILE A 90 5.54 -12.15 1.58
CA ILE A 90 4.14 -12.53 1.84
C ILE A 90 3.28 -12.60 0.57
N ALA A 91 3.88 -12.37 -0.60
CA ALA A 91 3.23 -12.37 -1.92
C ALA A 91 1.99 -11.46 -1.96
N MET A 92 2.16 -10.19 -1.59
CA MET A 92 1.06 -9.25 -1.41
C MET A 92 1.41 -7.87 -1.97
N TRP A 93 0.50 -7.31 -2.77
CA TRP A 93 0.46 -5.88 -3.05
C TRP A 93 -0.20 -5.14 -1.89
N THR A 94 0.39 -4.01 -1.52
CA THR A 94 -0.22 -3.04 -0.61
C THR A 94 -0.36 -1.72 -1.34
N LEU A 95 -1.58 -1.20 -1.44
CA LEU A 95 -1.88 0.15 -1.86
C LEU A 95 -2.06 1.02 -0.61
N ALA A 96 -1.24 2.03 -0.45
CA ALA A 96 -1.26 2.98 0.64
C ALA A 96 -1.76 4.35 0.16
N ILE A 97 -2.76 4.89 0.86
CA ILE A 97 -3.38 6.18 0.59
C ILE A 97 -3.39 6.98 1.90
N PRO A 98 -2.50 7.97 2.08
CA PRO A 98 -2.51 8.78 3.28
C PRO A 98 -3.81 9.60 3.35
N VAL A 99 -4.36 9.83 4.54
CA VAL A 99 -5.61 10.60 4.69
C VAL A 99 -5.39 12.08 4.42
N GLU A 100 -4.19 12.58 4.70
CA GLU A 100 -3.75 13.95 4.47
C GLU A 100 -2.48 13.97 3.62
N GLU A 101 -2.08 15.15 3.15
CA GLU A 101 -0.81 15.30 2.45
C GLU A 101 0.33 14.80 3.36
N PRO A 102 1.16 13.82 2.92
CA PRO A 102 2.00 13.06 3.82
C PRO A 102 3.31 13.80 4.16
N LYS A 103 3.20 14.94 4.85
CA LYS A 103 4.34 15.78 5.27
C LYS A 103 5.03 15.30 6.54
N GLU A 104 4.38 14.42 7.28
CA GLU A 104 4.83 13.91 8.58
C GLU A 104 4.69 12.38 8.60
N GLU A 105 5.56 11.71 9.35
CA GLU A 105 5.62 10.24 9.41
C GLU A 105 4.39 9.62 10.08
N ASP A 106 3.68 10.36 10.93
CA ASP A 106 2.53 9.88 11.71
C ASP A 106 1.19 10.03 10.99
N ILE A 107 1.19 10.54 9.75
CA ILE A 107 -0.02 10.70 8.94
C ILE A 107 -0.71 9.34 8.77
N GLU A 108 -1.97 9.29 9.19
CA GLU A 108 -2.82 8.11 9.10
C GLU A 108 -2.92 7.67 7.63
N THR A 109 -2.67 6.40 7.34
CA THR A 109 -2.69 5.89 5.97
C THR A 109 -3.64 4.70 5.88
N PHE A 110 -4.60 4.82 4.97
CA PHE A 110 -5.50 3.75 4.62
C PHE A 110 -4.77 2.80 3.68
N VAL A 111 -4.57 1.55 4.12
CA VAL A 111 -3.87 0.54 3.34
C VAL A 111 -4.84 -0.54 2.84
N LEU A 112 -4.68 -0.94 1.59
CA LEU A 112 -5.50 -1.91 0.89
C LEU A 112 -4.61 -3.01 0.35
N PHE A 113 -4.98 -4.26 0.61
CA PHE A 113 -4.16 -5.42 0.25
C PHE A 113 -4.71 -6.11 -0.99
N SER A 114 -3.84 -6.64 -1.86
CA SER A 114 -4.23 -7.44 -3.01
C SER A 114 -3.24 -8.57 -3.26
N GLN A 115 -3.73 -9.81 -3.35
CA GLN A 115 -2.89 -10.97 -3.66
C GLN A 115 -2.67 -11.14 -5.17
N ASP A 116 -3.63 -10.70 -5.98
CA ASP A 116 -3.68 -10.95 -7.43
C ASP A 116 -3.43 -9.70 -8.29
N GLY A 117 -3.27 -8.54 -7.65
CA GLY A 117 -3.11 -7.24 -8.31
C GLY A 117 -4.36 -6.74 -9.03
N ASN A 118 -5.50 -7.42 -8.92
CA ASN A 118 -6.73 -7.10 -9.65
C ASN A 118 -7.94 -6.83 -8.75
N ARG A 119 -7.93 -7.35 -7.52
CA ARG A 119 -8.99 -7.16 -6.53
C ARG A 119 -8.41 -7.03 -5.13
N PHE A 120 -9.04 -6.24 -4.27
CA PHE A 120 -8.61 -6.13 -2.88
C PHE A 120 -9.01 -7.39 -2.09
N SER A 121 -8.11 -7.86 -1.24
CA SER A 121 -8.31 -8.98 -0.32
C SER A 121 -8.59 -8.50 1.12
N GLY A 122 -8.25 -7.25 1.45
CA GLY A 122 -8.49 -6.65 2.76
C GLY A 122 -8.07 -5.20 2.84
N CYS A 123 -8.23 -4.60 4.03
CA CYS A 123 -7.82 -3.24 4.35
C CYS A 123 -7.20 -3.16 5.74
N GLY A 124 -6.53 -2.05 6.03
CA GLY A 124 -5.87 -1.80 7.31
C GLY A 124 -5.49 -0.34 7.52
N TYR A 125 -4.74 -0.12 8.59
CA TYR A 125 -4.20 1.16 9.01
C TYR A 125 -2.69 1.05 9.15
N MET A 126 -1.98 2.11 8.77
CA MET A 126 -0.54 2.26 8.98
C MET A 126 -0.19 3.75 9.07
N PRO A 127 0.81 4.17 9.86
CA PRO A 127 1.37 5.52 9.74
C PRO A 127 2.21 5.65 8.47
N TRP A 128 2.27 6.84 7.87
CA TRP A 128 2.98 7.07 6.61
C TRP A 128 4.46 6.69 6.65
N GLY A 129 5.17 6.94 7.76
CA GLY A 129 6.59 6.58 7.90
C GLY A 129 6.84 5.07 7.80
N ASP A 130 5.89 4.23 8.23
CA ASP A 130 5.98 2.77 8.06
C ASP A 130 5.76 2.35 6.59
N VAL A 131 4.97 3.13 5.83
CA VAL A 131 4.78 2.95 4.38
C VAL A 131 6.07 3.32 3.64
N GLU A 132 6.68 4.46 3.97
CA GLU A 132 7.95 4.91 3.39
C GLU A 132 9.06 3.88 3.64
N ALA A 133 9.19 3.43 4.89
CA ALA A 133 10.16 2.40 5.25
C ALA A 133 9.97 1.10 4.46
N GLN A 134 8.73 0.71 4.15
CA GLN A 134 8.47 -0.45 3.28
C GLN A 134 8.82 -0.18 1.82
N CYS A 135 8.46 0.99 1.29
CA CYS A 135 8.77 1.37 -0.09
C CYS A 135 10.28 1.43 -0.35
N GLU A 136 11.09 1.91 0.61
CA GLU A 136 12.55 1.95 0.48
C GLU A 136 13.21 0.56 0.38
N ASN A 137 12.59 -0.44 1.01
CA ASN A 137 13.15 -1.79 1.11
C ASN A 137 12.67 -2.74 0.01
N LEU A 138 11.71 -2.32 -0.82
CA LEU A 138 11.05 -3.17 -1.81
C LEU A 138 11.36 -2.72 -3.24
N TYR A 139 11.31 -3.68 -4.17
CA TYR A 139 11.80 -3.49 -5.54
C TYR A 139 10.72 -3.02 -6.52
N ASP A 140 9.45 -3.35 -6.26
CA ASP A 140 8.32 -3.03 -7.13
C ASP A 140 7.40 -2.03 -6.43
N VAL A 141 7.63 -0.74 -6.72
CA VAL A 141 6.88 0.40 -6.19
C VAL A 141 6.29 1.19 -7.34
N ILE A 142 5.00 1.47 -7.28
CA ILE A 142 4.22 2.19 -8.29
C ILE A 142 3.56 3.39 -7.61
N TRP A 143 3.95 4.59 -8.04
CA TRP A 143 3.34 5.83 -7.56
C TRP A 143 2.26 6.30 -8.52
N ASN A 144 1.06 6.57 -8.00
CA ASN A 144 0.01 7.24 -8.79
C ASN A 144 0.39 8.72 -9.02
N VAL A 145 0.83 9.37 -7.95
CA VAL A 145 1.55 10.64 -7.95
C VAL A 145 2.72 10.45 -6.97
N GLU A 146 3.94 10.62 -7.47
CA GLU A 146 5.15 10.51 -6.64
C GLU A 146 5.13 11.62 -5.59
N TYR A 147 5.17 11.24 -4.31
CA TYR A 147 5.36 12.20 -3.24
C TYR A 147 6.82 12.63 -3.23
N GLN A 148 7.06 13.90 -3.56
CA GLN A 148 8.36 14.53 -3.36
C GLN A 148 8.20 15.51 -2.20
N PRO A 149 8.70 15.18 -0.99
CA PRO A 149 8.77 16.19 0.06
C PRO A 149 9.61 17.35 -0.50
N GLU A 150 9.05 18.55 -0.52
CA GLU A 150 9.71 19.74 -1.07
C GLU A 150 11.18 19.78 -0.63
N ASP A 151 12.08 19.66 -1.61
CA ASP A 151 13.54 19.69 -1.49
C ASP A 151 14.08 19.44 -0.07
N MET A 152 14.49 18.19 0.20
CA MET A 152 15.46 17.90 1.24
C MET A 152 16.61 18.92 1.09
N LEU A 153 16.60 19.97 1.92
CA LEU A 153 17.63 21.01 1.92
C LEU A 153 18.94 20.30 2.22
N VAL A 154 19.67 19.95 1.17
CA VAL A 154 21.07 19.57 1.29
C VAL A 154 21.76 20.84 1.75
N MET A 155 21.90 20.98 3.07
CA MET A 155 22.85 21.90 3.66
C MET A 155 24.22 21.40 3.18
N VAL A 156 24.68 21.93 2.04
CA VAL A 156 26.07 21.82 1.64
C VAL A 156 26.84 22.52 2.74
N ASP A 157 27.54 21.73 3.55
CA ASP A 157 28.50 22.24 4.52
C ASP A 157 29.60 22.94 3.72
N ASP A 158 29.47 24.26 3.56
CA ASP A 158 30.53 25.16 3.07
C ASP A 158 31.63 25.26 4.14
N ALA A 159 32.21 24.13 4.51
CA ALA A 159 33.43 24.01 5.28
C ALA A 159 34.57 23.61 4.34
N ASN A 160 34.93 24.50 3.40
CA ASN A 160 36.28 24.64 2.85
C ASN A 160 36.37 25.87 1.92
N LEU A 161 36.59 27.05 2.53
CA LEU A 161 37.24 28.20 1.91
C LEU A 161 38.50 28.55 2.69
#